data_AF-A0A1A8Q3Z4-F1
#
_entry.id   AF-A0A1A8Q3Z4-F1
#
_cell.length_a   1.000
_cell.length_b   1.000
_cell.length_c   1.000
_cell.angle_alpha   90.00
_cell.angle_beta   90.00
_cell.angle_gamma   90.00
#
_symmetry.space_group_name_H-M   'P 1'
#
loop_
_entity.id
_entity.type
_entity.pdbx_description
1 polymer ?
#
loop_
_entity_poly.entity_id
_entity_poly.type
_entity_poly.pdbx_seq_one_letter_code
_entity_poly.pdbx_strand_id
1 'polypeptide(L)'
;VTLTEAVCLGASFGFSGLFYYLYKKSWTTANKLQNAPHFTIDEKLKDLLKVTPETCLQYAVIEGHVRPVDEHLSSQFKKEIVGVLQKITLKEHRLVWSGFSHIWMDDERILHQRVNTLPFALAGTDRT
;
A
#
# COMPACT_ATOMS: atom_id res chain seq x y z
N VAL A 1 -0.82 41.41 -24.80
CA VAL A 1 -0.41 40.00 -24.64
C VAL A 1 0.49 39.65 -25.80
N THR A 2 1.76 39.39 -25.53
CA THR A 2 2.70 38.95 -26.58
C THR A 2 2.38 37.49 -26.97
N LEU A 3 2.69 37.08 -28.20
CA LEU A 3 2.41 35.73 -28.68
C LEU A 3 3.02 34.66 -27.76
N THR A 4 4.20 34.95 -27.20
CA THR A 4 4.90 34.12 -26.23
C THR A 4 4.13 33.97 -24.91
N GLU A 5 3.57 35.06 -24.37
CA GLU A 5 2.72 35.00 -23.17
C GLU A 5 1.46 34.16 -23.40
N ALA A 6 0.80 34.32 -24.55
CA ALA A 6 -0.40 33.56 -24.88
C ALA A 6 -0.12 32.05 -24.97
N VAL A 7 1.01 31.67 -25.59
CA VAL A 7 1.45 30.27 -25.68
C VAL A 7 1.80 29.71 -24.30
N CYS A 8 2.55 30.46 -23.48
CA CYS A 8 2.91 30.03 -22.13
C CYS A 8 1.68 29.85 -21.22
N LEU A 9 0.70 30.74 -21.30
CA LEU A 9 -0.56 30.62 -20.57
C LEU A 9 -1.36 29.41 -21.05
N GLY A 10 -1.50 29.22 -22.37
CA GLY A 10 -2.19 28.07 -22.94
C GLY A 10 -1.55 26.74 -22.53
N ALA A 11 -0.22 26.64 -22.58
CA ALA A 11 0.52 25.47 -22.13
C ALA A 11 0.31 25.20 -20.62
N SER A 12 0.36 26.25 -19.78
CA SER A 12 0.14 26.13 -18.34
C SER A 12 -1.25 25.59 -18.01
N PHE A 13 -2.29 26.11 -18.67
CA PHE A 13 -3.65 25.60 -18.51
C PHE A 13 -3.80 24.17 -19.04
N GLY A 14 -3.18 23.85 -20.18
CA GLY A 14 -3.19 22.50 -20.76
C GLY A 14 -2.54 21.46 -19.84
N PHE A 15 -1.34 21.73 -19.33
CA PHE A 15 -0.66 20.86 -18.37
C PHE A 15 -1.43 20.74 -17.06
N SER A 16 -1.93 21.85 -16.53
CA SER A 16 -2.75 21.83 -15.30
C SER A 16 -4.01 20.97 -15.48
N GLY A 17 -4.72 21.12 -16.61
CA GLY A 17 -5.88 20.30 -16.93
C GLY A 17 -5.55 18.80 -17.07
N LEU A 18 -4.45 18.48 -17.75
CA LEU A 18 -3.99 17.09 -17.90
C LEU A 18 -3.61 16.47 -16.55
N PHE A 19 -2.79 17.16 -15.75
CA PHE A 19 -2.38 16.66 -14.44
C PHE A 19 -3.56 16.54 -13.48
N TYR A 20 -4.48 17.50 -13.49
CA TYR A 20 -5.70 17.43 -12.69
C TYR A 20 -6.58 16.24 -13.09
N TYR A 21 -6.70 15.96 -14.40
CA TYR A 21 -7.44 14.80 -14.89
C TYR A 21 -6.80 13.48 -14.42
N LEU A 22 -5.48 13.33 -14.59
CA LEU A 22 -4.75 12.14 -14.16
C LEU A 22 -4.82 11.94 -12.63
N TYR A 23 -4.69 13.03 -11.88
CA TYR A 23 -4.86 13.04 -10.42
C TYR A 23 -6.27 12.59 -10.04
N LYS A 24 -7.32 13.20 -10.61
CA LYS A 24 -8.72 12.89 -10.28
C LYS A 24 -9.08 11.44 -10.62
N LYS A 25 -8.55 10.89 -11.71
CA LYS A 25 -8.75 9.49 -12.08
C LYS A 25 -8.13 8.56 -11.03
N SER A 26 -6.87 8.82 -10.65
CA SER A 26 -6.14 8.03 -9.64
C SER A 26 -6.78 8.13 -8.26
N TRP A 27 -7.18 9.34 -7.88
CA TRP A 27 -7.88 9.62 -6.62
C TRP A 27 -9.21 8.88 -6.52
N THR A 28 -10.00 8.86 -7.60
CA THR A 28 -11.27 8.11 -7.61
C THR A 28 -11.06 6.62 -7.33
N THR A 29 -10.05 6.02 -7.94
CA THR A 29 -9.72 4.60 -7.70
C THR A 29 -9.24 4.38 -6.27
N ALA A 30 -8.29 5.18 -5.79
CA ALA A 30 -7.80 5.10 -4.42
C ALA A 30 -8.93 5.26 -3.39
N ASN A 31 -9.83 6.23 -3.62
CA ASN A 31 -10.99 6.47 -2.77
C ASN A 31 -11.96 5.28 -2.79
N LYS A 32 -12.19 4.64 -3.95
CA LYS A 32 -13.01 3.41 -4.01
C LYS A 32 -12.38 2.24 -3.26
N LEU A 33 -11.06 2.08 -3.35
CA LEU A 33 -10.34 1.03 -2.61
C LEU A 33 -10.35 1.31 -1.10
N GLN A 34 -10.24 2.57 -0.69
CA GLN A 34 -10.26 2.98 0.73
C GLN A 34 -11.66 2.82 1.34
N ASN A 35 -12.71 3.14 0.58
CA ASN A 35 -14.10 2.98 1.02
C ASN A 35 -14.65 1.57 0.74
N ALA A 36 -13.79 0.57 0.53
CA ALA A 36 -14.21 -0.81 0.43
C ALA A 36 -15.00 -1.22 1.67
N PRO A 37 -16.01 -2.09 1.55
CA PRO A 37 -16.62 -2.68 2.73
C PRO A 37 -15.59 -3.59 3.42
N HIS A 38 -15.40 -3.37 4.73
CA HIS A 38 -14.52 -4.18 5.57
C HIS A 38 -15.38 -5.18 6.34
N PHE A 39 -15.02 -6.46 6.27
CA PHE A 39 -15.72 -7.54 6.96
C PHE A 39 -14.76 -8.31 7.83
N THR A 40 -15.18 -8.61 9.04
CA THR A 40 -14.50 -9.57 9.92
C THR A 40 -14.93 -11.00 9.57
N ILE A 41 -14.05 -11.98 9.77
CA ILE A 41 -14.43 -13.40 9.62
C ILE A 41 -15.30 -13.79 10.82
N ASP A 42 -16.61 -13.60 10.69
CA ASP A 42 -17.61 -13.87 11.73
C ASP A 42 -18.86 -14.55 11.15
N GLU A 43 -19.87 -14.81 11.98
CA GLU A 43 -21.15 -15.37 11.52
C GLU A 43 -21.93 -14.42 10.59
N LYS A 44 -21.76 -13.10 10.75
CA LYS A 44 -22.42 -12.08 9.91
C LYS A 44 -21.95 -12.16 8.47
N LEU A 45 -20.65 -12.38 8.25
CA LEU A 45 -20.10 -12.60 6.91
C LEU A 45 -20.72 -13.86 6.27
N LYS A 46 -20.88 -14.94 7.03
CA LYS A 46 -21.52 -16.17 6.51
C LYS A 46 -22.98 -15.91 6.12
N ASP A 47 -23.72 -15.17 6.94
CA ASP A 47 -25.12 -14.86 6.66
C ASP A 47 -25.27 -13.93 5.46
N LEU A 48 -24.39 -12.94 5.31
CA LEU A 48 -24.33 -12.07 4.13
C LEU A 48 -24.07 -12.88 2.86
N LEU A 49 -23.12 -13.81 2.89
CA LEU A 49 -22.82 -14.69 1.76
C LEU A 49 -24.00 -15.60 1.38
N LYS A 50 -24.76 -16.13 2.37
CA LYS A 50 -25.97 -16.93 2.10
C LYS A 50 -27.08 -16.14 1.40
N VAL A 51 -27.21 -14.85 1.71
CA VAL A 51 -28.24 -13.96 1.16
C VAL A 51 -27.85 -13.44 -0.23
N THR A 52 -26.56 -13.39 -0.55
CA THR A 52 -26.08 -12.85 -1.81
C THR A 52 -26.27 -13.87 -2.94
N PRO A 53 -26.92 -13.50 -4.07
CA PRO A 53 -26.98 -14.37 -5.23
C PRO A 53 -25.55 -14.64 -5.70
N GLU A 54 -25.22 -15.92 -5.94
CA GLU A 54 -23.88 -16.43 -6.26
C GLU A 54 -22.89 -16.56 -5.09
N THR A 55 -23.28 -16.25 -3.84
CA THR A 55 -22.44 -16.46 -2.63
C THR A 55 -21.06 -15.81 -2.73
N CYS A 56 -20.93 -14.73 -3.53
CA CYS A 56 -19.66 -14.09 -3.83
C CYS A 56 -19.77 -12.57 -3.72
N LEU A 57 -18.77 -11.95 -3.08
CA LEU A 57 -18.63 -10.49 -3.01
C LEU A 57 -17.60 -10.04 -4.05
N GLN A 58 -17.96 -9.08 -4.91
CA GLN A 58 -17.09 -8.61 -5.99
C GLN A 58 -15.83 -7.89 -5.48
N TYR A 59 -15.94 -7.11 -4.41
CA TYR A 59 -14.82 -6.40 -3.80
C TYR A 59 -15.08 -6.09 -2.33
N ALA A 60 -14.20 -6.57 -1.45
CA ALA A 60 -14.26 -6.31 -0.02
C ALA A 60 -12.90 -6.54 0.64
N VAL A 61 -12.70 -5.94 1.80
CA VAL A 61 -11.54 -6.21 2.66
C VAL A 61 -11.98 -7.21 3.73
N ILE A 62 -11.24 -8.32 3.87
CA ILE A 62 -11.48 -9.31 4.92
C ILE A 62 -10.43 -9.14 6.00
N GLU A 63 -10.88 -8.86 7.21
CA GLU A 63 -10.05 -8.70 8.40
C GLU A 63 -10.18 -9.90 9.32
N GLY A 64 -9.08 -10.28 9.95
CA GLY A 64 -9.04 -11.41 10.86
C GLY A 64 -7.70 -11.52 11.57
N HIS A 65 -7.63 -12.42 12.53
CA HIS A 65 -6.39 -12.70 13.24
C HIS A 65 -5.50 -13.60 12.40
N VAL A 66 -4.28 -13.17 12.14
CA VAL A 66 -3.30 -13.98 11.42
C VAL A 66 -2.80 -15.09 12.33
N ARG A 67 -2.87 -16.34 11.88
CA ARG A 67 -2.32 -17.52 12.56
C ARG A 67 -1.32 -18.22 11.65
N PRO A 68 -0.10 -18.53 12.10
CA PRO A 68 0.82 -19.36 11.32
C PRO A 68 0.20 -20.75 11.12
N VAL A 69 0.36 -21.33 9.93
CA VAL A 69 -0.06 -22.72 9.67
C VAL A 69 0.93 -23.69 10.32
N ASP A 70 2.22 -23.36 10.24
CA ASP A 70 3.33 -24.11 10.82
C ASP A 70 3.97 -23.32 11.99
N GLU A 71 5.29 -23.22 12.01
CA GLU A 71 6.03 -22.41 12.99
C GLU A 71 5.95 -20.90 12.66
N HIS A 72 5.99 -20.05 13.68
CA HIS A 72 6.12 -18.59 13.49
C HIS A 72 7.56 -18.20 13.10
N LEU A 73 7.71 -17.10 12.37
CA LEU A 73 9.01 -16.42 12.23
C LEU A 73 9.32 -15.66 13.50
N SER A 74 10.52 -15.85 14.04
CA SER A 74 11.07 -15.01 15.11
C SER A 74 12.07 -14.01 14.54
N SER A 75 12.07 -12.80 15.08
CA SER A 75 13.06 -11.80 14.67
C SER A 75 14.45 -12.16 15.19
N GLN A 76 15.44 -12.12 14.30
CA GLN A 76 16.86 -12.35 14.63
C GLN A 76 17.42 -11.29 15.58
N PHE A 77 16.83 -10.09 15.57
CA PHE A 77 17.30 -8.95 16.38
C PHE A 77 16.54 -8.82 17.71
N LYS A 78 15.31 -9.35 17.79
CA LYS A 78 14.49 -9.32 19.01
C LYS A 78 13.58 -10.55 19.08
N LYS A 79 13.98 -11.55 19.88
CA LYS A 79 13.28 -12.85 19.95
C LYS A 79 11.82 -12.77 20.40
N GLU A 80 11.43 -11.70 21.10
CA GLU A 80 10.05 -11.43 21.52
C GLU A 80 9.11 -11.09 20.36
N ILE A 81 9.64 -10.69 19.20
CA ILE A 81 8.84 -10.34 18.03
C ILE A 81 8.66 -11.59 17.18
N VAL A 82 7.42 -12.04 17.08
CA VAL A 82 6.99 -13.17 16.25
C VAL A 82 6.02 -12.71 15.17
N GLY A 83 6.00 -13.40 14.04
CA GLY A 83 5.08 -13.10 12.95
C GLY A 83 5.13 -14.16 11.84
N VAL A 84 4.43 -13.91 10.74
CA VAL A 84 4.41 -14.81 9.57
C VAL A 84 5.10 -14.20 8.34
N LEU A 85 5.42 -12.91 8.43
CA LEU A 85 6.09 -12.13 7.40
C LEU A 85 7.19 -11.31 8.06
N GLN A 86 8.39 -11.37 7.50
CA GLN A 86 9.50 -10.55 7.94
C GLN A 86 10.19 -9.93 6.73
N LYS A 87 10.25 -8.60 6.69
CA LYS A 87 11.02 -7.85 5.69
C LYS A 87 12.21 -7.17 6.36
N ILE A 88 13.42 -7.61 6.05
CA ILE A 88 14.67 -7.00 6.51
C ILE A 88 15.24 -6.18 5.35
N THR A 89 15.46 -4.89 5.56
CA THR A 89 16.01 -3.99 4.54
C THR A 89 17.24 -3.31 5.10
N LEU A 90 18.38 -3.49 4.44
CA LEU A 90 19.61 -2.75 4.72
C LEU A 90 19.65 -1.54 3.80
N LYS A 91 19.67 -0.35 4.42
CA LYS A 91 19.78 0.92 3.73
C LYS A 91 21.11 1.59 4.06
N GLU A 92 21.71 2.19 3.03
CA GLU A 92 22.82 3.12 3.14
C GLU A 92 22.26 4.53 3.07
N HIS A 93 22.65 5.37 4.04
CA HIS A 93 22.44 6.81 4.00
C HIS A 93 23.72 7.45 3.50
N ARG A 94 23.64 8.22 2.43
CA ARG A 94 24.80 8.90 1.85
C ARG A 94 24.47 10.32 1.47
N LEU A 95 25.44 11.21 1.65
CA LEU A 95 25.36 12.57 1.10
C LEU A 95 25.92 12.54 -0.32
N VAL A 96 25.07 12.88 -1.30
CA VAL A 96 25.45 12.98 -2.71
C VAL A 96 25.52 14.45 -3.09
N TRP A 97 26.61 14.84 -3.74
CA TRP A 97 26.75 16.18 -4.28
C TRP A 97 25.86 16.34 -5.52
N SER A 98 24.90 17.26 -5.46
CA SER A 98 24.09 17.62 -6.61
C SER A 98 24.84 18.63 -7.47
N GLY A 99 25.30 18.20 -8.64
CA GLY A 99 25.97 19.09 -9.60
C GLY A 99 25.08 20.24 -10.10
N PHE A 100 23.76 20.07 -10.07
CA PHE A 100 22.80 21.08 -10.51
C PHE A 100 22.52 22.14 -9.44
N SER A 101 22.33 21.72 -8.19
CA SER A 101 21.99 22.63 -7.09
C SER A 101 23.18 23.07 -6.24
N HIS A 102 24.38 22.56 -6.53
CA HIS A 102 25.62 22.85 -5.78
C HIS A 102 25.46 22.69 -4.26
N ILE A 103 24.70 21.68 -3.83
CA ILE A 103 24.50 21.34 -2.42
C ILE A 103 24.62 19.82 -2.22
N TRP A 104 24.99 19.42 -1.00
CA TRP A 104 24.91 18.04 -0.55
C TRP A 104 23.45 17.67 -0.26
N MET A 105 22.97 16.61 -0.90
CA MET A 105 21.63 16.08 -0.68
C MET A 105 21.73 14.70 -0.02
N ASP A 106 20.82 14.44 0.92
CA ASP A 106 20.68 13.11 1.50
C ASP A 106 20.06 12.16 0.46
N ASP A 107 20.66 10.98 0.33
CA ASP A 107 20.22 9.92 -0.57
C ASP A 107 20.22 8.60 0.18
N GLU A 108 19.08 7.91 0.14
CA GLU A 108 18.91 6.59 0.73
C GLU A 108 18.98 5.51 -0.36
N ARG A 109 19.94 4.60 -0.24
CA ARG A 109 20.05 3.46 -1.15
C ARG A 109 19.77 2.15 -0.42
N ILE A 110 18.83 1.37 -0.91
CA ILE A 110 18.62 -0.01 -0.43
C ILE A 110 19.78 -0.87 -0.96
N LEU A 111 20.63 -1.36 -0.06
CA LEU A 111 21.75 -2.25 -0.38
C LEU A 111 21.31 -3.71 -0.44
N HIS A 112 20.43 -4.11 0.48
CA HIS A 112 19.95 -5.48 0.56
C HIS A 112 18.51 -5.51 1.07
N GLN A 113 17.70 -6.41 0.53
CA GLN A 113 16.35 -6.66 0.99
C GLN A 113 16.11 -8.17 1.03
N ARG A 114 15.67 -8.66 2.20
CA ARG A 114 15.25 -10.05 2.39
C ARG A 114 13.80 -10.07 2.88
N VAL A 115 12.98 -10.90 2.24
CA VAL A 115 11.59 -11.12 2.64
C VAL A 115 11.44 -12.60 2.96
N ASN A 116 11.14 -12.90 4.23
CA ASN A 116 10.81 -14.25 4.68
C ASN A 116 9.30 -14.32 4.90
N THR A 117 8.65 -15.28 4.27
CA THR A 117 7.20 -15.51 4.33
C THR A 117 6.94 -16.95 4.74
N LEU A 118 6.03 -17.16 5.68
CA LEU A 118 5.49 -18.47 6.02
C LEU A 118 3.99 -18.53 5.69
N PRO A 119 3.44 -19.71 5.40
CA PRO A 119 2.02 -19.87 5.19
C PRO A 119 1.26 -19.48 6.46
N PHE A 120 0.20 -18.69 6.29
CA PHE A 120 -0.66 -18.24 7.37
C PHE A 120 -2.12 -18.34 6.97
N ALA A 121 -2.97 -18.53 7.97
CA ALA A 121 -4.42 -18.51 7.83
C ALA A 121 -4.99 -17.28 8.55
N LEU A 122 -6.07 -16.72 8.01
CA LEU A 122 -6.88 -15.72 8.70
C LEU A 122 -7.95 -16.45 9.51
N ALA A 123 -7.95 -16.24 10.82
CA ALA A 123 -8.94 -16.77 11.74
C ALA A 123 -9.93 -15.67 12.16
N GLY A 124 -11.17 -16.07 12.40
CA GLY A 124 -12.20 -15.18 12.91
C GLY A 124 -11.97 -14.72 14.34
N THR A 125 -12.46 -13.52 14.65
CA THR A 125 -12.38 -12.90 15.98
C THR A 125 -13.24 -13.65 17.00
N ASP A 126 -14.29 -14.35 16.56
CA ASP A 126 -15.24 -15.08 17.40
C ASP A 126 -14.66 -16.33 18.10
N ARG A 127 -13.39 -16.67 17.85
CA ARG A 127 -12.70 -17.82 18.45
C ARG A 127 -11.42 -17.40 19.16
N THR A 128 -11.56 -16.56 20.19
CA THR A 128 -10.66 -16.54 21.34
C THR A 128 -11.04 -17.66 22.30
#